data_AF-A0A6L5X8X1-F1
#
_entry.id   AF-A0A6L5X8X1-F1
#
_cell.length_a   1.000
_cell.length_b   1.000
_cell.length_c   1.000
_cell.angle_alpha   90.00
_cell.angle_beta   90.00
_cell.angle_gamma   90.00
#
_symmetry.space_group_name_H-M   'P 1'
#
loop_
_entity.id
_entity.type
_entity.pdbx_description
1 polymer ?
#
loop_
_entity_poly.entity_id
_entity_poly.type
_entity_poly.pdbx_seq_one_letter_code
_entity_poly.pdbx_strand_id
1 'polypeptide(L)'
;MDEEKYLDMDIADAIIERPQGFSVGNRHFYLYPVTLGKMYLLQRLMESLEVNRNVVMVNPYLEAIRLVHTKREDCCRLITYHTMRTKKEVFDHNLVEDRIKYLNDNADDEDLATILILLLTAEKTHIFMKHLGIAQESERYGKANSVKKDTGSVTFGGKSIYGSLLDYACERYGWTLDYVVWGISYVNLQLMIADSVKTLYLTKDEMHKAHITATDHDVIKAESPEAWERIKSMNWE
;
A
#
# COMPACT_ATOMS: atom_id res chain seq x y z
N MET A 1 -24.34 4.50 -2.30
CA MET A 1 -24.33 5.75 -3.09
C MET A 1 -23.29 6.72 -2.57
N ASP A 2 -23.15 6.92 -1.25
CA ASP A 2 -22.09 7.79 -0.70
C ASP A 2 -20.71 7.12 -0.61
N GLU A 3 -20.63 5.83 -0.26
CA GLU A 3 -19.34 5.11 -0.12
C GLU A 3 -18.53 5.01 -1.44
N GLU A 4 -19.17 4.70 -2.57
CA GLU A 4 -18.50 4.65 -3.88
C GLU A 4 -17.94 6.02 -4.30
N LYS A 5 -18.66 7.10 -3.99
CA LYS A 5 -18.22 8.46 -4.31
C LYS A 5 -17.04 8.90 -3.46
N TYR A 6 -16.99 8.51 -2.19
CA TYR A 6 -15.81 8.74 -1.33
C TYR A 6 -14.61 7.93 -1.81
N LEU A 7 -14.83 6.69 -2.27
CA LEU A 7 -13.77 5.86 -2.84
C LEU A 7 -13.19 6.46 -4.13
N ASP A 8 -14.02 6.98 -5.03
CA ASP A 8 -13.56 7.65 -6.25
C ASP A 8 -12.70 8.89 -5.95
N MET A 9 -13.07 9.64 -4.91
CA MET A 9 -12.29 10.78 -4.43
C MET A 9 -10.96 10.34 -3.83
N ASP A 10 -10.94 9.28 -3.02
CA ASP A 10 -9.73 8.71 -2.44
C ASP A 10 -8.78 8.19 -3.53
N ILE A 11 -9.32 7.56 -4.58
CA ILE A 11 -8.54 7.12 -5.75
C ILE A 11 -7.97 8.32 -6.50
N ALA A 12 -8.77 9.35 -6.74
CA ALA A 12 -8.30 10.57 -7.41
C ALA A 12 -7.17 11.23 -6.61
N ASP A 13 -7.34 11.37 -5.29
CA ASP A 13 -6.34 11.94 -4.39
C ASP A 13 -5.06 11.10 -4.33
N ALA A 14 -5.17 9.76 -4.39
CA ALA A 14 -4.02 8.87 -4.49
C ALA A 14 -3.25 9.06 -5.81
N ILE A 15 -3.95 9.09 -6.95
CA ILE A 15 -3.35 9.25 -8.28
C ILE A 15 -2.58 10.57 -8.39
N ILE A 16 -3.18 11.68 -7.93
CA ILE A 16 -2.53 13.00 -7.99
C ILE A 16 -1.54 13.23 -6.84
N GLU A 17 -1.40 12.26 -5.93
CA GLU A 17 -0.55 12.34 -4.74
C GLU A 17 -0.85 13.56 -3.88
N ARG A 18 -2.15 13.83 -3.66
CA ARG A 18 -2.61 15.04 -2.99
C ARG A 18 -2.09 15.08 -1.54
N PRO A 19 -1.31 16.11 -1.16
CA PRO A 19 -0.89 16.26 0.23
C PRO A 19 -2.04 16.77 1.09
N GLN A 20 -2.03 16.40 2.37
CA GLN A 20 -3.01 16.88 3.35
C GLN A 20 -2.43 18.01 4.18
N GLY A 21 -3.05 19.19 4.12
CA GLY A 21 -2.58 20.39 4.81
C GLY A 21 -3.03 20.45 6.27
N PHE A 22 -2.16 20.91 7.16
CA PHE A 22 -2.48 21.20 8.56
C PHE A 22 -1.64 22.37 9.08
N SER A 23 -2.06 23.01 10.17
CA SER A 23 -1.36 24.15 10.74
C SER A 23 -0.94 23.85 12.17
N VAL A 24 0.26 24.30 12.55
CA VAL A 24 0.78 24.22 13.92
C VAL A 24 1.37 25.57 14.28
N GLY A 25 0.83 26.20 15.32
CA GLY A 25 1.17 27.58 15.67
C GLY A 25 0.93 28.53 14.48
N ASN A 26 1.99 29.21 14.04
CA ASN A 26 1.93 30.16 12.93
C ASN A 26 2.42 29.58 11.58
N ARG A 27 2.65 28.27 11.48
CA ARG A 27 3.15 27.62 10.27
C ARG A 27 2.13 26.64 9.71
N HIS A 28 2.07 26.57 8.39
CA HIS A 28 1.30 25.59 7.65
C HIS A 28 2.23 24.50 7.10
N PHE A 29 1.80 23.25 7.24
CA PHE A 29 2.52 22.06 6.83
C PHE A 29 1.63 21.19 5.95
N TYR A 30 2.26 20.27 5.25
CA TYR A 30 1.60 19.29 4.40
C TYR A 30 2.10 17.90 4.76
N LEU A 31 1.20 16.93 4.88
CA LEU A 31 1.53 15.52 4.95
C LEU A 31 1.56 14.99 3.52
N TYR A 32 2.76 14.63 3.06
CA TYR A 32 2.97 14.09 1.73
C TYR A 32 2.78 12.57 1.72
N PRO A 33 2.28 11.99 0.62
CA PRO A 33 2.24 10.55 0.43
C PRO A 33 3.60 9.89 0.69
N VAL A 34 3.56 8.69 1.27
CA VAL A 34 4.76 7.95 1.65
C VAL A 34 5.36 7.29 0.41
N THR A 35 6.61 7.63 0.12
CA THR A 35 7.45 6.95 -0.88
C THR A 35 8.06 5.69 -0.26
N LEU A 36 8.49 4.73 -1.09
CA LEU A 36 9.16 3.52 -0.58
C LEU A 36 10.37 3.82 0.32
N GLY A 37 11.20 4.82 -0.03
CA GLY A 37 12.36 5.21 0.78
C GLY A 37 11.98 5.71 2.18
N LYS A 38 10.96 6.58 2.27
CA LYS A 38 10.36 7.02 3.54
C LYS A 38 9.80 5.83 4.33
N MET A 39 9.12 4.88 3.70
CA MET A 39 8.54 3.72 4.38
C MET A 39 9.56 2.95 5.23
N TYR A 40 10.78 2.75 4.72
CA TYR A 40 11.84 2.07 5.48
C TYR A 40 12.38 2.89 6.67
N LEU A 41 12.39 4.22 6.56
CA LEU A 41 12.75 5.09 7.70
C LEU A 41 11.65 5.06 8.77
N LEU A 42 10.40 5.13 8.32
CA LEU A 42 9.23 5.11 9.19
C LEU A 42 9.07 3.77 9.90
N GLN A 43 9.35 2.64 9.25
CA GLN A 43 9.24 1.32 9.87
C GLN A 43 10.06 1.22 11.17
N ARG A 44 11.30 1.73 11.16
CA ARG A 44 12.19 1.71 12.34
C ARG A 44 11.62 2.55 13.49
N LEU A 45 11.00 3.67 13.16
CA LEU A 45 10.38 4.57 14.13
C LEU A 45 9.05 4.02 14.65
N MET A 46 8.27 3.35 13.79
CA MET A 46 7.04 2.67 14.16
C MET A 46 7.30 1.50 15.11
N GLU A 47 8.42 0.79 14.94
CA GLU A 47 8.89 -0.22 15.89
C GLU A 47 9.26 0.41 17.24
N SER A 48 9.95 1.56 17.27
CA SER A 48 10.30 2.25 18.53
C SER A 48 9.08 2.83 19.25
N LEU A 49 8.03 3.22 18.52
CA LEU A 49 6.78 3.73 19.11
C LEU A 49 6.03 2.65 19.91
N GLU A 50 6.24 1.37 19.62
CA GLU A 50 5.55 0.24 20.28
C GLU A 50 4.03 0.42 20.26
N VAL A 51 3.48 0.69 19.06
CA VAL A 51 2.05 0.94 18.86
C VAL A 51 1.24 -0.30 19.25
N ASN A 52 0.30 -0.11 20.18
CA ASN A 52 -0.61 -1.16 20.61
C ASN A 52 -1.74 -1.33 19.59
N ARG A 53 -1.53 -2.26 18.64
CA ARG A 53 -2.49 -2.54 17.56
C ARG A 53 -3.88 -2.96 18.06
N ASN A 54 -3.98 -3.61 19.22
CA ASN A 54 -5.27 -3.99 19.79
C ASN A 54 -6.06 -2.74 20.22
N VAL A 55 -5.37 -1.74 20.77
CA VAL A 55 -5.98 -0.47 21.15
C VAL A 55 -6.31 0.35 19.91
N VAL A 56 -5.44 0.41 18.90
CA VAL A 56 -5.73 1.13 17.64
C VAL A 56 -7.02 0.64 16.99
N MET A 57 -7.27 -0.68 16.94
CA MET A 57 -8.49 -1.23 16.33
C MET A 57 -9.77 -0.84 17.08
N VAL A 58 -9.69 -0.59 18.38
CA VAL A 58 -10.85 -0.28 19.24
C VAL A 58 -11.04 1.22 19.42
N ASN A 59 -9.93 1.94 19.63
CA ASN A 59 -9.90 3.38 19.85
C ASN A 59 -8.52 3.95 19.43
N PRO A 60 -8.37 4.37 18.16
CA PRO A 60 -7.15 5.01 17.66
C PRO A 60 -6.74 6.25 18.45
N TYR A 61 -7.72 7.03 18.92
CA TYR A 61 -7.47 8.27 19.64
C TYR A 61 -6.79 8.03 20.99
N LEU A 62 -7.26 7.02 21.74
CA LEU A 62 -6.66 6.66 23.02
C LEU A 62 -5.17 6.27 22.85
N GLU A 63 -4.87 5.48 21.83
CA GLU A 63 -3.49 5.07 21.57
C GLU A 63 -2.63 6.26 21.10
N ALA A 64 -3.16 7.13 20.26
CA ALA A 64 -2.44 8.30 19.79
C ALA A 64 -2.06 9.24 20.95
N ILE A 65 -3.01 9.55 21.84
CA ILE A 65 -2.74 10.37 23.04
C ILE A 65 -1.69 9.71 23.94
N ARG A 66 -1.79 8.39 24.18
CA ARG A 66 -0.79 7.64 24.94
C ARG A 66 0.61 7.79 24.32
N LEU A 67 0.72 7.63 23.00
CA LEU A 67 1.99 7.75 22.29
C LEU A 67 2.55 9.17 22.36
N VAL A 68 1.72 10.19 22.18
CA VAL A 68 2.16 11.59 22.30
C VAL A 68 2.68 11.90 23.70
N HIS A 69 2.03 11.42 24.76
CA HIS A 69 2.52 11.66 26.12
C HIS A 69 3.78 10.85 26.47
N THR A 70 3.91 9.62 25.98
CA THR A 70 5.00 8.72 26.37
C THR A 70 6.22 8.79 25.46
N LYS A 71 6.02 9.12 24.19
CA LYS A 71 7.03 9.09 23.12
C LYS A 71 6.88 10.31 22.19
N ARG A 72 6.70 11.49 22.79
CA ARG A 72 6.44 12.75 22.09
C ARG A 72 7.44 13.05 20.97
N GLU A 73 8.74 12.91 21.26
CA GLU A 73 9.80 13.21 20.30
C GLU A 73 9.74 12.27 19.09
N ASP A 74 9.53 10.96 19.32
CA ASP A 74 9.35 9.99 18.24
C ASP A 74 8.09 10.28 17.42
N CYS A 75 6.99 10.72 18.05
CA CYS A 75 5.78 11.15 17.36
C CYS A 75 6.05 12.39 16.48
N CYS A 76 6.76 13.38 17.01
CA CYS A 76 7.15 14.58 16.26
C CYS A 76 8.10 14.23 15.10
N ARG A 77 9.01 13.27 15.29
CA ARG A 77 9.89 12.75 14.24
C ARG A 77 9.12 12.02 13.15
N LEU A 78 8.11 11.23 13.53
CA LEU A 78 7.23 10.53 12.60
C LEU A 78 6.49 11.55 11.72
N ILE A 79 5.79 12.50 12.35
CA ILE A 79 5.09 13.58 11.65
C ILE A 79 6.05 14.38 10.76
N THR A 80 7.24 14.71 11.27
CA THR A 80 8.28 15.42 10.51
C THR A 80 8.60 14.70 9.20
N TYR A 81 8.85 13.39 9.21
CA TYR A 81 9.13 12.65 7.99
C TYR A 81 7.96 12.66 6.98
N HIS A 82 6.71 12.65 7.46
CA HIS A 82 5.55 12.80 6.59
C HIS A 82 5.42 14.22 6.01
N THR A 83 5.98 15.24 6.67
CA THR A 83 6.04 16.61 6.14
C THR A 83 7.17 16.90 5.17
N MET A 84 8.08 15.95 4.97
CA MET A 84 9.15 16.06 3.97
C MET A 84 8.71 15.42 2.66
N ARG A 85 8.88 16.17 1.57
CA ARG A 85 8.49 15.73 0.23
C ARG A 85 9.61 14.97 -0.45
N THR A 86 10.82 15.49 -0.40
CA THR A 86 11.93 15.00 -1.23
C THR A 86 12.96 14.23 -0.43
N LYS A 87 13.70 13.34 -1.11
CA LYS A 87 14.87 12.66 -0.56
C LYS A 87 15.87 13.63 0.10
N LYS A 88 16.12 14.79 -0.53
CA LYS A 88 17.04 15.81 0.01
C LYS A 88 16.57 16.34 1.36
N GLU A 89 15.29 16.65 1.47
CA GLU A 89 14.69 17.13 2.73
C GLU A 89 14.71 16.07 3.82
N VAL A 90 14.40 14.81 3.48
CA VAL A 90 14.39 13.68 4.42
C VAL A 90 15.78 13.40 5.00
N PHE A 91 16.85 13.60 4.22
CA PHE A 91 18.23 13.39 4.66
C PHE A 91 18.95 14.66 5.14
N ASP A 92 18.28 15.83 5.12
CA ASP A 92 18.82 17.04 5.72
C ASP A 92 18.58 17.01 7.22
N HIS A 93 19.61 16.62 7.97
CA HIS A 93 19.54 16.47 9.42
C HIS A 93 19.10 17.76 10.11
N ASN A 94 19.63 18.91 9.69
CA ASN A 94 19.31 20.19 10.33
C ASN A 94 17.84 20.53 10.11
N LEU A 95 17.35 20.38 8.88
CA LEU A 95 15.95 20.62 8.55
C LEU A 95 15.00 19.70 9.32
N VAL A 96 15.37 18.43 9.49
CA VAL A 96 14.59 17.44 10.25
C VAL A 96 14.55 17.82 11.73
N GLU A 97 15.70 18.05 12.37
CA GLU A 97 15.74 18.39 13.80
C GLU A 97 15.05 19.73 14.11
N ASP A 98 15.23 20.75 13.25
CA ASP A 98 14.56 22.04 13.41
C ASP A 98 13.04 21.89 13.35
N ARG A 99 12.53 21.00 12.50
CA ARG A 99 11.09 20.74 12.38
C ARG A 99 10.55 19.92 13.54
N ILE A 100 11.30 18.92 14.01
CA ILE A 100 10.95 18.15 15.22
C ILE A 100 10.82 19.10 16.40
N LYS A 101 11.83 19.95 16.60
CA LYS A 101 11.83 20.95 17.67
C LYS A 101 10.65 21.90 17.55
N TYR A 102 10.39 22.42 16.34
CA TYR A 102 9.25 23.31 16.12
C TYR A 102 7.92 22.64 16.49
N LEU A 103 7.68 21.41 16.04
CA LEU A 103 6.45 20.67 16.38
C LEU A 103 6.37 20.42 17.88
N ASN A 104 7.47 20.00 18.50
CA ASN A 104 7.52 19.72 19.93
C ASN A 104 7.20 20.96 20.78
N ASP A 105 7.69 22.13 20.36
CA ASP A 105 7.55 23.40 21.09
C ASP A 105 6.20 24.11 20.82
N ASN A 106 5.54 23.84 19.69
CA ASN A 106 4.39 24.64 19.22
C ASN A 106 3.09 23.85 19.00
N ALA A 107 3.11 22.52 18.96
CA ALA A 107 1.90 21.70 18.86
C ALA A 107 1.44 21.26 20.26
N ASP A 108 0.14 21.31 20.53
CA ASP A 108 -0.39 20.68 21.73
C ASP A 108 -0.56 19.15 21.54
N ASP A 109 -0.89 18.46 22.62
CA ASP A 109 -0.99 17.00 22.61
C ASP A 109 -2.16 16.50 21.75
N GLU A 110 -3.24 17.29 21.65
CA GLU A 110 -4.46 16.98 20.90
C GLU A 110 -4.24 17.12 19.39
N ASP A 111 -3.54 18.16 18.96
CA ASP A 111 -3.11 18.39 17.58
C ASP A 111 -2.19 17.26 17.13
N LEU A 112 -1.16 16.94 17.91
CA LEU A 112 -0.24 15.84 17.59
C LEU A 112 -0.95 14.50 17.54
N ALA A 113 -1.88 14.23 18.46
CA ALA A 113 -2.65 12.99 18.45
C ALA A 113 -3.56 12.90 17.22
N THR A 114 -4.20 14.00 16.83
CA THR A 114 -5.06 14.07 15.64
C THR A 114 -4.27 13.80 14.36
N ILE A 115 -3.10 14.45 14.22
CA ILE A 115 -2.18 14.19 13.10
C ILE A 115 -1.72 12.72 13.13
N LEU A 116 -1.35 12.21 14.31
CA LEU A 116 -0.87 10.84 14.46
C LEU A 116 -1.95 9.80 14.09
N ILE A 117 -3.21 10.01 14.46
CA ILE A 117 -4.32 9.16 14.04
C ILE A 117 -4.42 9.13 12.52
N LEU A 118 -4.30 10.29 11.88
CA LEU A 118 -4.35 10.38 10.44
C LEU A 118 -3.23 9.56 9.78
N LEU A 119 -2.02 9.57 10.35
CA LEU A 119 -0.90 8.75 9.89
C LEU A 119 -1.11 7.24 10.15
N LEU A 120 -1.55 6.87 11.37
CA LEU A 120 -1.78 5.48 11.77
C LEU A 120 -2.95 4.83 11.01
N THR A 121 -3.94 5.63 10.60
CA THR A 121 -5.10 5.18 9.83
C THR A 121 -4.87 5.26 8.31
N ALA A 122 -3.97 6.12 7.84
CA ALA A 122 -3.54 6.18 6.44
C ALA A 122 -2.68 4.98 6.03
N GLU A 123 -1.99 4.32 6.98
CA GLU A 123 -1.28 3.05 6.73
C GLU A 123 -2.24 1.85 6.59
N LYS A 124 -3.20 1.91 5.67
CA LYS A 124 -3.98 0.73 5.23
C LYS A 124 -3.14 -0.29 4.46
N THR A 125 -1.85 -0.02 4.28
CA THR A 125 -0.85 -0.88 3.64
C THR A 125 -0.72 -2.26 4.29
N HIS A 126 -0.99 -2.38 5.59
CA HIS A 126 -0.89 -3.64 6.34
C HIS A 126 -1.90 -4.70 5.89
N ILE A 127 -3.10 -4.28 5.43
CA ILE A 127 -4.11 -5.19 4.84
C ILE A 127 -3.58 -5.81 3.55
N PHE A 128 -2.81 -5.06 2.76
CA PHE A 128 -2.21 -5.56 1.52
C PHE A 128 -1.09 -6.57 1.78
N MET A 129 -0.28 -6.38 2.84
CA MET A 129 0.81 -7.32 3.18
C MET A 129 0.32 -8.70 3.64
N LYS A 130 -0.78 -8.76 4.40
CA LYS A 130 -1.35 -10.05 4.86
C LYS A 130 -1.93 -10.87 3.69
N HIS A 131 -2.22 -10.23 2.55
CA HIS A 131 -2.78 -10.85 1.34
C HIS A 131 -1.72 -11.35 0.33
N LEU A 132 -0.43 -10.98 0.48
CA LEU A 132 0.60 -11.18 -0.55
C LEU A 132 1.43 -12.49 -0.45
N GLY A 133 1.12 -13.42 0.45
CA GLY A 133 1.56 -14.82 0.35
C GLY A 133 3.09 -15.10 0.33
N ILE A 134 3.93 -14.16 0.78
CA ILE A 134 5.40 -14.26 0.65
C ILE A 134 5.98 -15.49 1.39
N ALA A 135 5.33 -15.96 2.46
CA ALA A 135 5.70 -17.18 3.18
C ALA A 135 5.39 -18.48 2.38
N GLN A 136 4.31 -18.49 1.59
CA GLN A 136 3.85 -19.69 0.85
C GLN A 136 4.76 -20.04 -0.33
N GLU A 137 5.40 -19.03 -0.96
CA GLU A 137 6.24 -19.26 -2.13
C GLU A 137 7.61 -19.87 -1.76
N SER A 138 8.09 -19.70 -0.51
CA SER A 138 9.30 -20.36 0.02
C SER A 138 9.05 -21.86 0.24
N GLU A 139 7.86 -22.19 0.74
CA GLU A 139 7.38 -23.56 0.88
C GLU A 139 7.14 -24.22 -0.51
N ARG A 140 6.63 -23.45 -1.48
CA ARG A 140 6.40 -23.90 -2.87
C ARG A 140 7.71 -24.22 -3.60
N TYR A 141 8.77 -23.45 -3.37
CA TYR A 141 10.12 -23.77 -3.88
C TYR A 141 10.68 -25.05 -3.25
N GLY A 142 10.59 -25.19 -1.92
CA GLY A 142 11.03 -26.40 -1.23
C GLY A 142 10.31 -27.66 -1.72
N LYS A 143 9.00 -27.56 -1.99
CA LYS A 143 8.19 -28.62 -2.60
C LYS A 143 8.57 -28.88 -4.06
N ALA A 144 8.75 -27.86 -4.90
CA ALA A 144 9.12 -28.06 -6.31
C ALA A 144 10.53 -28.65 -6.47
N ASN A 145 11.48 -28.28 -5.60
CA ASN A 145 12.85 -28.77 -5.62
C ASN A 145 12.96 -30.26 -5.22
N SER A 146 12.08 -30.75 -4.34
CA SER A 146 12.11 -32.15 -3.88
C SER A 146 11.53 -33.16 -4.89
N VAL A 147 10.85 -32.71 -5.96
CA VAL A 147 10.22 -33.57 -6.99
C VAL A 147 10.67 -33.27 -8.43
N LYS A 148 11.77 -32.53 -8.62
CA LYS A 148 12.27 -32.10 -9.94
C LYS A 148 12.49 -33.26 -10.92
N LYS A 149 11.94 -33.13 -12.14
CA LYS A 149 12.26 -33.95 -13.35
C LYS A 149 12.36 -33.06 -14.59
N ASP A 150 13.15 -33.48 -15.58
CA ASP A 150 13.84 -32.65 -16.59
C ASP A 150 13.00 -32.03 -17.74
N THR A 151 11.67 -31.91 -17.65
CA THR A 151 10.85 -31.48 -18.80
C THR A 151 9.87 -30.32 -18.52
N GLY A 152 10.22 -29.39 -17.62
CA GLY A 152 9.44 -28.16 -17.44
C GLY A 152 10.27 -26.98 -16.90
N SER A 153 9.89 -25.75 -17.28
CA SER A 153 10.45 -24.51 -16.74
C SER A 153 9.47 -23.88 -15.76
N VAL A 154 9.92 -23.64 -14.53
CA VAL A 154 9.20 -22.82 -13.55
C VAL A 154 10.13 -21.68 -13.16
N THR A 155 9.64 -20.45 -13.27
CA THR A 155 10.41 -19.25 -12.92
C THR A 155 10.31 -18.99 -11.43
N PHE A 156 11.45 -18.72 -10.79
CA PHE A 156 11.56 -18.35 -9.38
C PHE A 156 12.43 -17.09 -9.25
N GLY A 157 12.02 -16.14 -8.42
CA GLY A 157 12.65 -14.82 -8.29
C GLY A 157 11.60 -13.77 -8.01
N GLY A 158 11.99 -12.51 -7.75
CA GLY A 158 11.00 -11.44 -7.56
C GLY A 158 10.29 -11.44 -6.20
N LYS A 159 10.97 -11.77 -5.08
CA LYS A 159 10.33 -11.92 -3.75
C LYS A 159 10.72 -10.87 -2.71
N SER A 160 11.92 -10.31 -2.82
CA SER A 160 12.30 -9.12 -2.06
C SER A 160 11.74 -7.89 -2.77
N ILE A 161 11.60 -6.77 -2.07
CA ILE A 161 11.23 -5.48 -2.68
C ILE A 161 12.13 -5.15 -3.89
N TYR A 162 13.38 -5.60 -3.87
CA TYR A 162 14.29 -5.47 -5.01
C TYR A 162 13.80 -6.22 -6.25
N GLY A 163 13.37 -7.46 -6.16
CA GLY A 163 12.92 -8.22 -7.34
C GLY A 163 11.43 -8.05 -7.66
N SER A 164 10.56 -7.94 -6.66
CA SER A 164 9.09 -7.91 -6.85
C SER A 164 8.59 -6.56 -7.36
N LEU A 165 9.34 -5.50 -7.06
CA LEU A 165 8.85 -4.14 -7.17
C LEU A 165 9.89 -3.22 -7.81
N LEU A 166 11.14 -3.20 -7.35
CA LEU A 166 12.17 -2.31 -7.91
C LEU A 166 12.63 -2.77 -9.29
N ASP A 167 13.09 -4.01 -9.42
CA ASP A 167 13.57 -4.61 -10.68
C ASP A 167 12.45 -4.60 -11.72
N TYR A 168 11.25 -5.05 -11.33
CA TYR A 168 10.06 -5.00 -12.19
C TYR A 168 9.73 -3.59 -12.69
N ALA A 169 9.70 -2.59 -11.81
CA ALA A 169 9.38 -1.22 -12.21
C ALA A 169 10.49 -0.60 -13.07
N CYS A 170 11.75 -0.87 -12.76
CA CYS A 170 12.89 -0.39 -13.54
C CYS A 170 12.92 -1.02 -14.93
N GLU A 171 12.71 -2.34 -15.03
CA GLU A 171 12.71 -3.09 -16.30
C GLU A 171 11.51 -2.72 -17.17
N ARG A 172 10.30 -2.69 -16.59
CA ARG A 172 9.06 -2.49 -17.35
C ARG A 172 8.83 -1.03 -17.75
N TYR A 173 9.09 -0.09 -16.85
CA TYR A 173 8.78 1.33 -17.06
C TYR A 173 10.02 2.16 -17.44
N GLY A 174 11.22 1.56 -17.44
CA GLY A 174 12.47 2.26 -17.73
C GLY A 174 12.84 3.30 -16.66
N TRP A 175 12.27 3.18 -15.47
CA TRP A 175 12.46 4.14 -14.39
C TRP A 175 13.80 3.92 -13.68
N THR A 176 14.37 5.02 -13.21
CA THR A 176 15.57 4.94 -12.37
C THR A 176 15.20 4.41 -10.98
N LEU A 177 16.11 3.67 -10.35
CA LEU A 177 15.94 3.22 -8.97
C LEU A 177 15.61 4.40 -8.03
N ASP A 178 16.24 5.56 -8.23
CA ASP A 178 15.97 6.75 -7.41
C ASP A 178 14.52 7.23 -7.56
N TYR A 179 13.98 7.25 -8.77
CA TYR A 179 12.59 7.60 -9.01
C TYR A 179 11.62 6.57 -8.40
N VAL A 180 11.88 5.27 -8.56
CA VAL A 180 11.01 4.22 -7.97
C VAL A 180 11.00 4.31 -6.43
N VAL A 181 12.15 4.64 -5.82
CA VAL A 181 12.27 4.69 -4.36
C VAL A 181 11.74 6.00 -3.77
N TRP A 182 11.92 7.14 -4.45
CA TRP A 182 11.69 8.48 -3.89
C TRP A 182 10.79 9.40 -4.71
N GLY A 183 10.58 9.10 -5.99
CA GLY A 183 9.89 9.97 -6.94
C GLY A 183 8.42 9.65 -7.15
N ILE A 184 7.95 8.48 -6.69
CA ILE A 184 6.57 8.03 -6.74
C ILE A 184 6.10 7.56 -5.37
N SER A 185 4.84 7.84 -5.04
CA SER A 185 4.21 7.30 -3.84
C SER A 185 4.15 5.77 -3.90
N TYR A 186 4.26 5.14 -2.73
CA TYR A 186 4.22 3.68 -2.62
C TYR A 186 2.89 3.10 -3.10
N VAL A 187 1.78 3.83 -2.86
CA VAL A 187 0.44 3.43 -3.31
C VAL A 187 0.36 3.39 -4.84
N ASN A 188 0.78 4.46 -5.53
CA ASN A 188 0.75 4.49 -6.99
C ASN A 188 1.65 3.42 -7.61
N LEU A 189 2.84 3.22 -7.04
CA LEU A 189 3.75 2.16 -7.48
C LEU A 189 3.11 0.78 -7.36
N GLN A 190 2.43 0.49 -6.25
CA GLN A 190 1.74 -0.78 -6.05
C GLN A 190 0.56 -0.95 -7.03
N LEU A 191 -0.26 0.07 -7.22
CA LEU A 191 -1.39 0.04 -8.15
C LEU A 191 -0.92 -0.22 -9.59
N MET A 192 0.13 0.48 -10.04
CA MET A 192 0.70 0.27 -11.38
C MET A 192 1.29 -1.12 -11.59
N ILE A 193 1.84 -1.74 -10.55
CA ILE A 193 2.36 -3.11 -10.62
C ILE A 193 1.21 -4.12 -10.61
N ALA A 194 0.22 -3.91 -9.75
CA ALA A 194 -0.95 -4.79 -9.62
C ALA A 194 -1.78 -4.83 -10.91
N ASP A 195 -2.03 -3.66 -11.53
CA ASP A 195 -2.84 -3.50 -12.74
C ASP A 195 -2.01 -3.55 -14.04
N SER A 196 -0.77 -4.03 -13.94
CA SER A 196 0.07 -4.17 -15.12
C SER A 196 -0.50 -5.21 -16.09
N VAL A 197 -0.64 -4.84 -17.36
CA VAL A 197 -1.13 -5.76 -18.40
C VAL A 197 -0.24 -7.00 -18.47
N LYS A 198 -0.86 -8.18 -18.33
CA LYS A 198 -0.21 -9.49 -18.39
C LYS A 198 -0.89 -10.32 -19.47
N THR A 199 -0.10 -10.89 -20.38
CA THR A 199 -0.60 -11.78 -21.43
C THR A 199 -0.15 -13.20 -21.11
N LEU A 200 -1.12 -14.10 -20.94
CA LEU A 200 -0.89 -15.53 -20.82
C LEU A 200 -1.39 -16.20 -22.11
N TYR A 201 -0.50 -16.92 -22.78
CA TYR A 201 -0.87 -17.73 -23.92
C TYR A 201 -1.36 -19.08 -23.42
N LEU A 202 -2.66 -19.34 -23.59
CA LEU A 202 -3.30 -20.58 -23.18
C LEU A 202 -3.80 -21.34 -24.41
N THR A 203 -3.68 -22.66 -24.37
CA THR A 203 -4.36 -23.54 -25.32
C THR A 203 -5.87 -23.58 -25.01
N LYS A 204 -6.69 -24.02 -25.98
CA LYS A 204 -8.15 -24.15 -25.80
C LYS A 204 -8.52 -25.04 -24.61
N ASP A 205 -7.77 -26.12 -24.39
CA ASP A 205 -7.98 -27.04 -23.28
C ASP A 205 -7.62 -26.42 -21.92
N GLU A 206 -6.56 -25.61 -21.87
CA GLU A 206 -6.18 -24.86 -20.66
C GLU A 206 -7.17 -23.74 -20.33
N MET A 207 -7.66 -23.02 -21.35
CA MET A 207 -8.74 -22.05 -21.17
C MET A 207 -10.01 -22.70 -20.61
N HIS A 208 -10.40 -23.85 -21.17
CA HIS A 208 -11.56 -24.60 -20.70
C HIS A 208 -11.41 -25.09 -19.25
N LYS A 209 -10.23 -25.63 -18.89
CA LYS A 209 -9.90 -26.03 -17.50
C LYS A 209 -9.88 -24.86 -16.52
N ALA A 210 -9.46 -23.69 -16.97
CA ALA A 210 -9.45 -22.47 -16.16
C ALA A 210 -10.83 -21.79 -16.08
N HIS A 211 -11.84 -22.29 -16.78
CA HIS A 211 -13.15 -21.66 -16.95
C HIS A 211 -13.07 -20.23 -17.53
N ILE A 212 -12.04 -19.95 -18.33
CA ILE A 212 -11.85 -18.66 -19.00
C ILE A 212 -12.40 -18.79 -20.41
N THR A 213 -13.38 -17.97 -20.76
CA THR A 213 -13.91 -17.90 -22.12
C THR A 213 -13.18 -16.81 -22.91
N ALA A 214 -13.07 -16.97 -24.23
CA ALA A 214 -12.33 -16.04 -25.09
C ALA A 214 -13.00 -14.66 -25.23
N THR A 215 -14.20 -14.49 -24.67
CA THR A 215 -14.98 -13.27 -24.67
C THR A 215 -15.33 -12.92 -23.24
N ASP A 216 -15.09 -11.66 -22.87
CA ASP A 216 -15.26 -11.06 -21.54
C ASP A 216 -16.76 -10.94 -21.15
N HIS A 217 -17.48 -12.06 -21.16
CA HIS A 217 -18.88 -12.10 -20.77
C HIS A 217 -18.98 -12.68 -19.36
N ASP A 218 -19.67 -11.94 -18.50
CA ASP A 218 -20.02 -12.34 -17.14
C ASP A 218 -20.53 -13.79 -17.12
N VAL A 219 -19.73 -14.68 -16.52
CA VAL A 219 -20.11 -16.06 -16.31
C VAL A 219 -21.15 -16.08 -15.20
N ILE A 220 -22.42 -16.00 -15.59
CA ILE A 220 -23.53 -16.19 -14.64
C ILE A 220 -23.49 -17.65 -14.19
N LYS A 221 -23.19 -17.87 -12.90
CA LYS A 221 -23.28 -19.21 -12.30
C LYS A 221 -24.71 -19.73 -12.45
N ALA A 222 -24.87 -20.92 -13.02
CA ALA A 222 -26.18 -21.55 -13.26
C ALA A 222 -27.04 -21.75 -11.99
N GLU A 223 -26.40 -21.68 -10.81
CA GLU A 223 -27.05 -21.81 -9.51
C GLU A 223 -27.55 -20.48 -8.94
N SER A 224 -27.29 -19.35 -9.61
CA SER A 224 -27.79 -18.05 -9.19
C SER A 224 -29.30 -17.90 -9.50
N PRO A 225 -30.10 -17.26 -8.63
CA PRO A 225 -31.52 -16.99 -8.90
C PRO A 225 -31.74 -16.23 -10.22
N GLU A 226 -30.80 -15.35 -10.58
CA GLU A 226 -30.80 -14.55 -11.81
C GLU A 226 -30.61 -15.41 -13.07
N ALA A 227 -29.80 -16.47 -13.01
CA ALA A 227 -29.67 -17.44 -14.11
C ALA A 227 -30.99 -18.15 -14.40
N TRP A 228 -31.72 -18.51 -13.34
CA TRP A 228 -33.01 -19.20 -13.45
C TRP A 228 -34.11 -18.34 -14.06
N GLU A 229 -34.15 -17.05 -13.72
CA GLU A 229 -35.10 -16.12 -14.34
C GLU A 229 -34.80 -15.91 -15.82
N ARG A 230 -33.50 -15.85 -16.19
CA ARG A 230 -33.07 -15.68 -17.58
C ARG A 230 -33.32 -16.92 -18.45
N ILE A 231 -33.20 -18.12 -17.86
CA ILE A 231 -33.55 -19.38 -18.55
C ILE A 231 -35.07 -19.49 -18.75
N LYS A 232 -35.87 -19.07 -17.75
CA LYS A 232 -37.34 -19.06 -17.85
C LYS A 232 -37.89 -18.04 -18.84
N SER A 233 -37.17 -16.95 -19.09
CA SER A 233 -37.59 -15.90 -20.04
C SER A 233 -37.17 -16.19 -21.48
N MET A 234 -36.37 -17.23 -21.73
CA MET A 234 -36.06 -17.69 -23.08
C MET A 234 -37.23 -18.53 -23.62
N ASN A 235 -37.84 -18.08 -24.71
CA ASN A 235 -38.79 -18.87 -25.49
C ASN A 235 -38.01 -19.85 -26.37
N TRP A 236 -38.23 -21.14 -26.15
CA TRP A 236 -37.63 -22.21 -26.92
C TRP A 236 -38.70 -22.74 -27.90
N GLU A 237 -38.63 -22.28 -29.16
CA GLU A 237 -39.26 -22.96 -30.31
C GLU A 237 -38.29 -23.98 -30.91
#